data_AF-A0A7C2SQD9-F1
#
_entry.id   AF-A0A7C2SQD9-F1
#
_cell.length_a   1.000
_cell.length_b   1.000
_cell.length_c   1.000
_cell.angle_alpha   90.00
_cell.angle_beta   90.00
_cell.angle_gamma   90.00
#
_symmetry.space_group_name_H-M   'P 1'
#
loop_
_entity.id
_entity.type
_entity.pdbx_description
1 polymer ?
#
loop_
_entity_poly.entity_id
_entity_poly.type
_entity_poly.pdbx_seq_one_letter_code
_entity_poly.pdbx_strand_id
1 'polypeptide(L)'
;MIKHFLFFFSILLLFTSLFANERQITINKGKPVNVDGILEEGEWDDAGKISIEITDRYSITVYFKHDGENLLFAFDGFLPEIFRVPEVM
;
A
#
# COMPACT_ATOMS: atom_id res chain seq x y z
N MET A 1 -0.03 1.27 -46.45
CA MET A 1 0.10 2.26 -45.35
C MET A 1 -0.59 1.82 -44.05
N ILE A 2 -1.87 1.43 -44.04
CA ILE A 2 -2.62 1.05 -42.82
C ILE A 2 -2.01 -0.11 -42.01
N LYS A 3 -1.46 -1.15 -42.65
CA LYS A 3 -0.86 -2.28 -41.93
C LYS A 3 0.39 -1.90 -41.10
N HIS A 4 1.18 -0.95 -41.58
CA HIS A 4 2.38 -0.49 -40.87
C HIS A 4 1.99 0.43 -39.70
N PHE A 5 0.98 1.28 -39.89
CA PHE A 5 0.42 2.10 -38.82
C PHE A 5 -0.11 1.25 -37.65
N LEU A 6 -0.86 0.18 -37.95
CA LEU A 6 -1.35 -0.75 -36.93
C LEU A 6 -0.23 -1.50 -36.20
N PHE A 7 0.85 -1.84 -36.90
CA PHE A 7 2.02 -2.49 -36.29
C PHE A 7 2.76 -1.55 -35.32
N PHE A 8 3.01 -0.30 -35.72
CA PHE A 8 3.61 0.70 -34.84
C PHE A 8 2.71 1.07 -33.65
N PHE A 9 1.39 1.12 -33.87
CA PHE A 9 0.42 1.35 -32.79
C PHE A 9 0.40 0.20 -31.77
N SER A 10 0.52 -1.05 -32.23
CA SER A 10 0.65 -2.23 -31.36
C SER A 10 1.94 -2.21 -30.52
N ILE A 11 3.07 -1.86 -31.14
CA ILE A 11 4.36 -1.72 -30.44
C ILE A 11 4.27 -0.60 -29.39
N LEU A 12 3.68 0.54 -29.74
CA LEU A 12 3.51 1.66 -28.81
C LEU A 12 2.64 1.27 -27.60
N LEU A 13 1.57 0.51 -27.80
CA LEU A 13 0.71 -0.03 -26.72
C LEU A 13 1.43 -1.03 -25.81
N LEU A 14 2.36 -1.83 -26.35
CA LEU A 14 3.20 -2.74 -25.56
C LEU A 14 4.24 -1.98 -24.72
N PHE A 15 4.74 -0.85 -25.20
CA PHE A 15 5.65 -0.01 -24.41
C PHE A 15 4.94 0.70 -23.26
N THR A 16 3.68 1.12 -23.41
CA THR A 16 2.97 1.84 -22.34
C THR A 16 2.56 0.94 -21.17
N SER A 17 2.33 -0.37 -21.37
CA SER A 17 1.99 -1.29 -20.29
C SER A 17 3.17 -1.63 -19.37
N LEU A 18 4.41 -1.49 -19.85
CA LEU A 18 5.63 -1.74 -19.07
C LEU A 18 5.93 -0.64 -18.04
N PHE A 19 5.21 0.48 -18.05
CA PHE A 19 5.38 1.58 -17.10
C PHE A 19 4.37 1.58 -15.96
N ALA A 20 3.56 0.52 -15.81
CA ALA A 20 2.84 0.28 -14.56
C ALA A 20 3.86 -0.09 -13.47
N ASN A 21 4.31 0.91 -12.72
CA ASN A 21 5.24 0.73 -11.61
C ASN A 21 4.47 0.15 -10.43
N GLU A 22 4.34 -1.19 -10.40
CA GLU A 22 3.80 -1.88 -9.22
C GLU A 22 4.77 -1.67 -8.07
N ARG A 23 4.37 -0.87 -7.08
CA ARG A 23 5.15 -0.74 -5.84
C ARG A 23 4.98 -2.01 -5.02
N GLN A 24 5.97 -2.89 -5.10
CA GLN A 24 6.04 -4.08 -4.28
C GLN A 24 6.59 -3.75 -2.90
N ILE A 25 5.90 -4.20 -1.84
CA ILE A 25 6.42 -4.18 -0.47
C ILE A 25 6.70 -5.61 -0.01
N THR A 26 7.78 -5.79 0.74
CA THR A 26 8.05 -7.03 1.47
C THR A 26 7.53 -6.88 2.89
N ILE A 27 6.66 -7.79 3.31
CA ILE A 27 6.14 -7.84 4.68
C ILE A 27 6.97 -8.84 5.46
N ASN A 28 7.72 -8.36 6.44
CA ASN A 28 8.61 -9.20 7.24
C ASN A 28 7.85 -9.96 8.33
N LYS A 29 8.41 -11.10 8.74
CA LYS A 29 7.95 -11.82 9.93
C LYS A 29 8.36 -11.03 11.17
N GLY A 30 7.42 -10.79 12.08
CA GLY A 30 7.66 -10.17 13.38
C GLY A 30 7.02 -10.95 14.52
N LYS A 31 7.05 -10.37 15.72
CA LYS A 31 6.39 -10.87 16.92
C LYS A 31 4.87 -10.78 16.76
N PRO A 32 4.10 -11.68 17.39
CA PRO A 32 2.65 -11.53 17.53
C PRO A 32 2.28 -10.21 18.21
N VAL A 33 1.03 -9.78 18.01
CA VAL A 33 0.44 -8.57 18.60
C VAL A 33 -0.93 -8.89 19.20
N ASN A 34 -1.35 -8.13 20.19
CA ASN A 34 -2.71 -8.09 20.70
C ASN A 34 -3.57 -7.25 19.75
N VAL A 35 -4.66 -7.82 19.24
CA VAL A 35 -5.57 -7.12 18.33
C VAL A 35 -6.67 -6.44 19.15
N ASP A 36 -6.27 -5.47 19.98
CA ASP A 36 -7.16 -4.72 20.88
C ASP A 36 -7.38 -3.25 20.47
N GLY A 37 -6.72 -2.81 19.39
CA GLY A 37 -6.80 -1.45 18.86
C GLY A 37 -5.88 -0.45 19.55
N ILE A 38 -4.98 -0.90 20.42
CA ILE A 38 -3.98 -0.09 21.12
C ILE A 38 -2.61 -0.32 20.45
N LEU A 39 -1.85 0.74 20.24
CA LEU A 39 -0.45 0.65 19.80
C LEU A 39 0.47 0.67 21.02
N GLU A 40 0.77 -0.50 21.57
CA GLU A 40 1.66 -0.62 22.72
C GLU A 40 3.15 -0.51 22.33
N GLU A 41 3.96 0.08 23.21
CA GLU A 41 5.41 0.21 22.99
C GLU A 41 6.08 -1.17 22.88
N GLY A 42 7.00 -1.33 21.92
CA GLY A 42 7.71 -2.60 21.72
C GLY A 42 6.96 -3.66 20.93
N GLU A 43 5.64 -3.52 20.79
CA GLU A 43 4.81 -4.49 20.08
C GLU A 43 4.99 -4.38 18.55
N TRP A 44 5.12 -3.17 18.03
CA TRP A 44 5.22 -2.89 16.59
C TRP A 44 6.63 -2.45 16.15
N ASP A 45 7.64 -2.59 17.01
CA ASP A 45 9.01 -2.15 16.75
C ASP A 45 9.70 -2.92 15.62
N ASP A 46 9.27 -4.16 15.39
CA ASP A 46 9.77 -5.03 14.31
C ASP A 46 8.89 -5.00 13.05
N ALA A 47 7.86 -4.16 13.03
CA ALA A 47 6.98 -4.02 11.87
C ALA A 47 7.58 -3.11 10.78
N GLY A 48 7.25 -3.40 9.53
CA GLY A 48 7.42 -2.44 8.45
C GLY A 48 6.46 -1.27 8.64
N LYS A 49 6.86 -0.09 8.16
CA LYS A 49 6.06 1.14 8.27
C LYS A 49 6.03 1.87 6.93
N ILE A 50 4.85 2.32 6.52
CA ILE A 50 4.69 3.26 5.42
C ILE A 50 3.87 4.46 5.88
N SER A 51 4.24 5.65 5.43
CA SER A 51 3.39 6.83 5.57
C SER A 51 2.59 7.01 4.29
N ILE A 52 1.27 7.06 4.42
CA ILE A 52 0.35 7.34 3.32
C ILE A 52 -0.11 8.79 3.49
N GLU A 53 0.33 9.66 2.60
CA GLU A 53 -0.18 11.01 2.48
C GLU A 53 -1.55 10.96 1.80
N ILE A 54 -2.59 11.40 2.51
CA ILE A 54 -3.97 11.42 2.03
C ILE A 54 -4.27 12.81 1.46
N THR A 55 -3.78 13.84 2.14
CA THR A 55 -3.72 15.21 1.64
C THR A 55 -2.40 15.87 2.04
N ASP A 56 -2.24 17.14 1.68
CA ASP A 56 -1.19 18.04 2.18
C ASP A 56 -1.18 18.23 3.71
N ARG A 57 -2.23 17.80 4.43
CA ARG A 57 -2.43 18.01 5.87
C ARG A 57 -2.63 16.73 6.66
N TYR A 58 -3.07 15.66 6.01
CA TYR A 58 -3.39 14.40 6.66
C TYR A 58 -2.56 13.27 6.09
N SER A 59 -1.86 12.57 6.98
CA SER A 59 -1.19 11.32 6.69
C SER A 59 -1.56 10.27 7.73
N ILE A 60 -1.51 9.01 7.32
CA ILE A 60 -1.62 7.85 8.20
C ILE A 60 -0.33 7.06 8.09
N THR A 61 0.22 6.65 9.23
CA THR A 61 1.27 5.62 9.26
C THR A 61 0.62 4.26 9.33
N VAL A 62 0.93 3.40 8.37
CA VAL A 62 0.50 1.99 8.37
C VAL A 62 1.68 1.13 8.81
N TYR A 63 1.48 0.41 9.90
CA TYR A 63 2.38 -0.63 10.39
C TYR A 63 1.94 -1.96 9.82
N PHE A 64 2.87 -2.79 9.36
CA PHE A 64 2.56 -4.10 8.79
C PHE A 64 3.64 -5.14 9.10
N LYS A 65 3.20 -6.34 9.45
CA LYS A 65 4.04 -7.54 9.63
C LYS A 65 3.18 -8.80 9.55
N HIS A 66 3.82 -9.96 9.58
CA HIS A 66 3.12 -11.23 9.79
C HIS A 66 3.77 -12.01 10.94
N ASP A 67 3.02 -12.84 11.66
CA ASP A 67 3.56 -13.71 12.72
C ASP A 67 3.78 -15.17 12.23
N GLY A 68 3.40 -15.45 10.99
CA GLY A 68 3.45 -16.78 10.36
C GLY A 68 2.08 -17.44 10.23
N GLU A 69 1.07 -16.94 10.93
CA GLU A 69 -0.33 -17.40 10.85
C GLU A 69 -1.25 -16.26 10.41
N ASN A 70 -0.97 -15.04 10.85
CA ASN A 70 -1.76 -13.84 10.61
C ASN A 70 -0.95 -12.80 9.85
N LEU A 71 -1.65 -12.07 8.98
CA LEU A 71 -1.18 -10.82 8.40
C LEU A 71 -1.76 -9.66 9.20
N LEU A 72 -0.90 -8.82 9.75
CA LEU A 72 -1.25 -7.84 10.78
C LEU A 72 -1.01 -6.42 10.26
N PHE A 73 -1.98 -5.55 10.48
CA PHE A 73 -1.92 -4.14 10.11
C PHE A 73 -2.40 -3.26 11.27
N ALA A 74 -1.75 -2.13 11.47
CA ALA A 74 -2.26 -1.07 12.32
C ALA A 74 -2.16 0.28 11.61
N PHE A 75 -3.17 1.11 11.80
CA PHE A 75 -3.31 2.43 11.18
C PHE A 75 -3.21 3.49 12.27
N ASP A 76 -2.11 4.23 12.27
CA ASP A 76 -1.83 5.30 13.21
C ASP A 76 -1.99 6.65 12.52
N GLY A 77 -2.93 7.45 13.02
CA GLY A 77 -3.26 8.74 12.45
C GLY A 77 -4.75 9.01 12.57
N PHE A 78 -5.12 10.26 12.29
CA PHE A 78 -6.49 10.73 12.35
C PHE A 78 -6.97 11.12 10.96
N LEU A 79 -8.10 10.54 10.55
CA LEU A 79 -8.89 11.03 9.44
C LEU A 79 -10.16 11.68 9.96
N PRO A 80 -10.46 12.93 9.59
CA PRO A 80 -11.75 13.52 9.91
C PRO A 80 -12.86 12.77 9.16
N GLU A 81 -14.00 12.54 9.82
CA GLU A 81 -15.14 11.75 9.32
C GLU A 81 -15.69 12.18 7.94
N ILE A 82 -15.38 13.41 7.52
CA ILE A 82 -15.75 13.94 6.20
C ILE A 82 -14.95 13.33 5.04
N PHE A 83 -13.86 12.59 5.32
CA PHE A 83 -13.08 11.90 4.29
C PHE A 83 -13.71 10.55 3.94
N ARG A 84 -14.40 10.47 2.80
CA ARG A 84 -14.68 9.18 2.15
C ARG A 84 -13.46 8.78 1.32
N VAL A 85 -12.75 7.75 1.78
CA VAL A 85 -11.74 7.09 0.96
C VAL A 85 -12.50 6.27 -0.10
N PRO A 86 -12.17 6.39 -1.39
CA PRO A 86 -12.80 5.55 -2.40
C PRO A 86 -12.52 4.08 -2.09
N GLU A 87 -13.58 3.29 -1.95
CA GLU A 87 -13.48 1.82 -1.95
C GLU A 87 -13.12 1.40 -3.37
N VAL A 88 -11.81 1.28 -3.65
CA VAL A 88 -11.34 0.67 -4.89
C VAL A 88 -11.26 -0.83 -4.63
N MET A 89 -12.32 -1.55 -5.01
CA MET A 89 -12.34 -3.01 -5.10
C MET A 89 -11.57 -3.49 -6.34
#